data_AF-A0A1G5QRG3-F1
#
_entry.id   AF-A0A1G5QRG3-F1
#
_cell.length_a   1.000
_cell.length_b   1.000
_cell.length_c   1.000
_cell.angle_alpha   90.00
_cell.angle_beta   90.00
_cell.angle_gamma   90.00
#
_symmetry.space_group_name_H-M   'P 1'
#
loop_
_entity.id
_entity.type
_entity.pdbx_description
1 polymer ?
#
loop_
_entity_poly.entity_id
_entity_poly.type
_entity_poly.pdbx_seq_one_letter_code
_entity_poly.pdbx_strand_id
1 'polypeptide(L)' 'MDDSRQTARTLVLEHEITLDDLWAWYWANGGNARLWDFDAYIFGIQERDPFELKILSWAMEDLDARALL' A
#
# COMPACT_ATOMS: atom_id res chain seq x y z
N MET A 1 3.91 2.76 -13.78
CA MET A 1 3.55 1.73 -12.77
C MET A 1 2.56 2.33 -11.77
N ASP A 2 1.59 3.12 -12.25
CA ASP A 2 0.49 3.67 -11.44
C ASP A 2 -0.47 2.58 -10.94
N ASP A 3 -0.40 1.38 -11.53
CA ASP A 3 -1.26 0.24 -11.20
C ASP A 3 -1.18 -0.13 -9.73
N SER A 4 0.00 -0.22 -9.11
CA SER A 4 0.11 -0.65 -7.70
C SER A 4 -0.63 0.29 -6.75
N ARG A 5 -0.56 1.61 -6.99
CA ARG A 5 -1.28 2.59 -6.18
C ARG A 5 -2.78 2.55 -6.44
N GLN A 6 -3.18 2.44 -7.71
CA GLN A 6 -4.59 2.34 -8.07
C GLN A 6 -5.23 1.06 -7.50
N THR A 7 -4.55 -0.08 -7.60
CA THR A 7 -4.97 -1.36 -7.02
C THR A 7 -5.09 -1.26 -5.50
N ALA A 8 -4.06 -0.75 -4.82
CA ALA A 8 -4.10 -0.55 -3.37
C ALA A 8 -5.30 0.31 -2.93
N ARG A 9 -5.56 1.40 -3.66
CA ARG A 9 -6.71 2.26 -3.39
C ARG A 9 -8.03 1.52 -3.57
N THR A 10 -8.18 0.74 -4.63
CA THR A 10 -9.40 -0.06 -4.86
C THR A 10 -9.63 -1.05 -3.72
N LEU A 11 -8.61 -1.81 -3.32
CA LEU A 11 -8.71 -2.80 -2.24
C LEU A 11 -9.14 -2.16 -0.90
N VAL A 12 -8.61 -0.96 -0.59
CA VAL A 12 -8.99 -0.21 0.61
C VAL A 12 -10.43 0.32 0.51
N LEU A 13 -10.85 0.85 -0.65
CA LEU A 13 -12.20 1.38 -0.86
C LEU A 13 -13.28 0.29 -0.89
N GLU A 14 -12.94 -0.90 -1.38
CA GLU A 14 -13.82 -2.08 -1.39
C GLU A 14 -13.82 -2.82 -0.04
N HIS A 15 -13.07 -2.32 0.94
CA HIS A 15 -12.91 -2.90 2.28
C HIS A 15 -12.37 -4.34 2.29
N GLU A 16 -11.64 -4.73 1.25
CA GLU A 16 -10.96 -6.04 1.19
C GLU A 16 -9.75 -6.08 2.12
N ILE A 17 -9.07 -4.94 2.27
CA ILE A 17 -7.98 -4.74 3.24
C ILE A 17 -8.19 -3.41 3.98
N THR A 18 -7.66 -3.32 5.20
CA THR A 18 -7.62 -2.04 5.91
C THR A 18 -6.39 -1.23 5.50
N LEU A 19 -6.48 0.10 5.57
CA LEU A 19 -5.34 0.98 5.30
C LEU A 19 -4.20 0.72 6.29
N ASP A 20 -4.54 0.46 7.56
CA ASP A 20 -3.57 0.14 8.62
C ASP A 20 -2.82 -1.17 8.34
N ASP A 21 -3.52 -2.23 7.89
CA ASP A 21 -2.88 -3.50 7.54
C ASP A 21 -1.94 -3.33 6.34
N LEU A 22 -2.40 -2.64 5.30
CA LEU A 22 -1.57 -2.33 4.14
C LEU A 22 -0.35 -1.50 4.52
N TRP A 23 -0.52 -0.48 5.38
CA TRP A 23 0.56 0.34 5.87
C TRP A 23 1.57 -0.48 6.69
N ALA A 24 1.11 -1.40 7.53
CA ALA A 24 1.98 -2.25 8.34
C ALA A 24 2.90 -3.12 7.46
N TRP A 25 2.36 -3.70 6.38
CA TRP A 25 3.15 -4.49 5.43
C TRP A 25 4.06 -3.65 4.55
N TYR A 26 3.60 -2.46 4.14
CA TYR A 26 4.45 -1.50 3.44
C TYR A 26 5.64 -1.09 4.33
N TRP A 27 5.42 -0.84 5.61
CA TRP A 27 6.47 -0.54 6.57
C TRP A 27 7.42 -1.72 6.78
N ALA A 28 6.89 -2.95 6.90
CA ALA A 28 7.68 -4.16 7.03
C ALA A 28 8.61 -4.40 5.82
N ASN A 29 8.16 -4.00 4.63
CA ASN A 29 8.93 -4.06 3.37
C ASN A 29 9.91 -2.88 3.18
N GLY A 30 10.11 -2.04 4.19
CA GLY A 30 11.07 -0.94 4.17
C GLY A 30 10.49 0.42 3.79
N GLY A 31 9.16 0.51 3.69
CA GLY A 31 8.44 1.77 3.54
C GLY A 31 8.71 2.69 4.73
N ASN A 32 8.75 4.01 4.49
CA ASN A 32 9.13 4.99 5.51
C ASN A 32 8.07 6.08 5.76
N ALA A 33 6.92 5.99 5.10
CA ALA A 33 5.81 6.92 5.30
C ALA A 33 5.14 6.72 6.66
N ARG A 34 4.80 7.83 7.34
CA ARG A 34 3.84 7.79 8.46
C ARG A 34 2.46 7.45 7.90
N LEU A 35 1.56 6.93 8.73
CA LEU A 35 0.23 6.51 8.29
C LEU A 35 -0.53 7.61 7.53
N TRP A 36 -0.50 8.86 8.00
CA TRP A 36 -1.14 9.98 7.31
C TRP A 36 -0.49 10.32 5.95
N ASP A 37 0.82 10.09 5.80
CA ASP A 37 1.57 10.40 4.57
C ASP A 37 1.35 9.27 3.56
N PHE A 38 1.16 8.06 4.09
CA PHE A 38 0.78 6.88 3.34
C PHE A 38 -0.64 7.00 2.81
N ASP A 39 -1.60 7.47 3.63
CA ASP A 39 -2.97 7.78 3.19
C ASP A 39 -2.97 8.78 2.03
N ALA A 40 -2.30 9.93 2.22
CA ALA A 40 -2.16 10.94 1.17
C ALA A 40 -1.51 10.40 -0.11
N TYR A 41 -0.53 9.49 0.04
CA TYR A 41 0.13 8.82 -1.07
C TYR A 41 -0.82 7.88 -1.84
N ILE A 42 -1.53 7.00 -1.14
CA ILE A 42 -2.50 6.06 -1.73
C ILE A 42 -3.60 6.81 -2.49
N PHE A 43 -4.11 7.91 -1.91
CA PHE A 43 -5.13 8.75 -2.53
C PHE A 43 -4.58 9.77 -3.54
N GLY A 44 -3.28 9.75 -3.82
CA GLY A 44 -2.66 10.56 -4.87
C GLY A 44 -2.65 12.05 -4.57
N ILE A 45 -2.84 12.43 -3.30
CA ILE A 45 -2.72 13.79 -2.81
C ILE A 45 -1.23 14.18 -2.74
N GLN A 46 -0.37 13.21 -2.41
CA GLN A 46 1.08 13.40 -2.35
C GLN A 46 1.79 12.38 -3.25
N GLU A 47 2.70 12.87 -4.10
CA GLU A 47 3.64 12.01 -4.82
C GLU A 47 4.82 11.63 -3.91
N ARG A 48 5.34 10.43 -4.10
CA ARG A 48 6.55 9.94 -3.44
C ARG A 48 7.49 9.34 -4.47
N ASP A 49 8.67 8.94 -4.00
CA ASP A 49 9.68 8.31 -4.85
C ASP A 49 9.09 7.11 -5.61
N PRO A 50 9.41 6.92 -6.92
CA PRO A 50 8.90 5.80 -7.69
C PRO A 50 9.21 4.42 -7.09
N PHE A 51 10.26 4.28 -6.29
CA PHE A 51 10.59 3.05 -5.57
C PHE A 51 9.52 2.67 -4.53
N GLU A 52 8.78 3.65 -4.00
CA GLU A 52 7.68 3.42 -3.05
C GLU A 52 6.56 2.58 -3.67
N LEU A 53 6.35 2.69 -4.99
CA LEU A 53 5.39 1.85 -5.71
C LEU A 53 5.79 0.37 -5.70
N LYS A 54 7.10 0.10 -5.65
CA LYS A 54 7.61 -1.27 -5.58
C LYS A 54 7.41 -1.88 -4.19
N ILE A 55 7.68 -1.10 -3.14
CA ILE A 55 7.42 -1.50 -1.75
C ILE A 55 5.92 -1.74 -1.56
N LEU A 56 5.06 -0.88 -2.11
CA LEU A 56 3.62 -1.05 -2.09
C LEU A 56 3.16 -2.32 -2.81
N SER A 57 3.78 -2.67 -3.94
CA SER A 57 3.51 -3.94 -4.64
C SER A 57 3.80 -5.15 -3.74
N TRP A 58 4.98 -5.17 -3.12
CA TRP A 58 5.36 -6.26 -2.21
C TRP A 58 4.42 -6.38 -1.01
N ALA A 59 4.00 -5.25 -0.43
CA ALA A 59 3.06 -5.25 0.68
C ALA A 59 1.71 -5.90 0.32
N MET A 60 1.20 -5.66 -0.91
CA MET A 60 -0.02 -6.30 -1.39
C MET A 60 0.19 -7.79 -1.68
N GLU A 61 1.33 -8.18 -2.25
CA GLU A 61 1.70 -9.58 -2.49
C GLU A 61 1.76 -10.38 -1.17
N ASP A 62 2.35 -9.80 -0.11
CA ASP A 62 2.42 -10.42 1.21
C ASP A 62 1.04 -10.55 1.88
N LEU A 63 0.17 -9.54 1.71
CA LEU A 63 -1.21 -9.58 2.20
C LEU A 63 -2.02 -10.69 1.54
N ASP A 64 -1.91 -10.84 0.22
CA ASP A 64 -2.59 -11.88 -0.54
C ASP A 64 -2.08 -13.28 -0.15
N ALA A 65 -0.76 -13.43 0.01
CA ALA A 65 -0.16 -14.69 0.48
C ALA A 65 -0.66 -15.10 1.88
N ARG A 66 -0.93 -14.13 2.76
CA ARG A 66 -1.53 -14.39 4.07
C ARG A 66 -3.00 -14.80 3.98
N ALA A 67 -3.78 -14.25 3.04
CA ALA A 67 -5.19 -14.59 2.89
C ALA A 67 -5.41 -16.06 2.44
N LEU A 68 -4.39 -16.69 1.88
CA LEU A 68 -4.38 -18.10 1.46
C LEU A 68 -4.02 -19.09 2.58
N LEU A 69 -3.66 -18.61 3.78
CA LEU A 69 -3.32 -19.42 4.97
C LEU A 69 -4.50 -19.53 5.95
#